data_AF-A0A2H6ENN0-F1
#
_entry.id   AF-A0A2H6ENN0-F1
#
_cell.length_a   1.000
_cell.length_b   1.000
_cell.length_c   1.000
_cell.angle_alpha   90.00
_cell.angle_beta   90.00
_cell.angle_gamma   90.00
#
_symmetry.space_group_name_H-M   'P 1'
#
loop_
_entity.id
_entity.type
_entity.pdbx_description
1 polymer ?
#
loop_
_entity_poly.entity_id
_entity_poly.type
_entity_poly.pdbx_seq_one_letter_code
_entity_poly.pdbx_strand_id
1 'polypeptide(L)' 'MNGMFGGMWFGWLFWIILIAIIIWAVLQFTNRNQPTNHSTNIVEKETPLDILKKRYAKGEITKEEYDEMRKNI' A
#
# COMPACT_ATOMS: atom_id res chain seq x y z
N MET A 1 5.55 3.73 47.52
CA MET A 1 6.63 3.61 46.51
C MET A 1 5.98 3.28 45.18
N ASN A 2 5.68 4.25 44.29
CA ASN A 2 5.14 3.99 42.93
C ASN A 2 5.53 5.12 41.95
N GLY A 3 6.66 5.79 42.16
CA GLY A 3 7.05 6.98 41.38
C GLY A 3 8.05 6.74 40.25
N MET A 4 8.56 5.52 40.08
CA MET A 4 9.72 5.25 39.21
C MET A 4 9.41 4.45 37.93
N PHE A 5 8.14 4.08 37.73
CA PHE A 5 7.67 3.37 36.52
C PHE A 5 6.99 4.29 35.50
N GLY A 6 6.60 5.51 35.89
CA GLY A 6 5.91 6.45 34.99
C GLY A 6 6.81 6.99 33.88
N GLY A 7 8.07 7.33 34.19
CA GLY A 7 8.98 7.95 33.22
C GLY A 7 9.35 7.06 32.02
N MET A 8 9.46 5.74 32.24
CA MET A 8 9.77 4.78 31.17
C MET A 8 8.58 4.61 30.20
N TRP A 9 7.35 4.64 30.74
CA TRP A 9 6.13 4.51 29.96
C TRP A 9 5.85 5.74 29.10
N PHE A 10 6.09 6.95 29.63
CA PHE A 10 5.92 8.19 28.86
C PHE A 10 6.92 8.29 27.71
N GLY A 11 8.17 7.89 27.91
CA GLY A 11 9.16 7.85 26.83
C GLY A 11 8.76 6.86 25.73
N TRP A 12 8.30 5.68 26.10
CA TRP A 12 7.88 4.67 25.14
C TRP A 12 6.63 5.08 24.35
N LEU A 13 5.68 5.75 25.02
CA LEU A 13 4.47 6.26 24.37
C LEU A 13 4.79 7.33 23.33
N PHE A 14 5.75 8.22 23.62
CA PHE A 14 6.24 9.22 22.68
C PHE A 14 6.84 8.58 21.42
N TRP A 15 7.67 7.54 21.58
CA TRP A 15 8.25 6.81 20.46
C TRP A 15 7.20 6.11 19.60
N ILE A 16 6.17 5.51 20.22
CA ILE A 16 5.05 4.88 19.50
C ILE A 16 4.30 5.91 18.65
N ILE A 17 3.99 7.08 19.21
CA ILE A 17 3.29 8.15 18.49
C ILE A 17 4.16 8.66 17.32
N LEU A 18 5.45 8.86 17.55
CA LEU A 18 6.37 9.36 16.53
C LEU A 18 6.50 8.36 15.36
N ILE A 19 6.59 7.07 15.64
CA ILE A 19 6.60 6.01 14.61
C ILE A 19 5.27 5.97 13.85
N ALA A 20 4.13 6.10 14.53
CA ALA A 20 2.81 6.12 13.89
C ALA A 20 2.68 7.29 12.90
N ILE A 21 3.19 8.47 13.26
CA ILE A 21 3.20 9.65 12.38
C ILE A 21 4.08 9.42 11.14
N ILE A 22 5.28 8.83 11.31
CA ILE A 22 6.17 8.52 10.19
C ILE A 22 5.49 7.56 9.22
N ILE A 23 4.88 6.48 9.73
CA ILE A 23 4.16 5.50 8.91
C ILE A 23 3.01 6.18 8.16
N TRP A 24 2.21 7.01 8.85
CA TRP A 24 1.12 7.75 8.24
C TRP A 24 1.59 8.70 7.13
N ALA A 25 2.70 9.40 7.35
CA ALA A 25 3.29 10.28 6.34
C ALA A 25 3.75 9.50 5.10
N VAL A 26 4.47 8.39 5.29
CA VAL A 26 4.93 7.53 4.18
C VAL A 26 3.74 6.97 3.40
N LEU A 27 2.69 6.50 4.09
CA LEU A 27 1.45 6.06 3.47
C LEU A 27 0.80 7.19 2.66
N GLN A 28 0.71 8.40 3.20
CA GLN A 28 0.10 9.53 2.51
C GLN A 28 0.87 9.95 1.24
N PHE A 29 2.20 9.85 1.25
CA PHE A 29 3.03 10.14 0.08
C PHE A 29 3.01 9.02 -0.95
N THR A 30 2.94 7.75 -0.54
CA THR A 30 2.85 6.62 -1.47
C THR A 30 1.44 6.40 -2.03
N ASN A 31 0.38 6.83 -1.34
CA ASN A 31 -1.01 6.70 -1.80
C ASN A 31 -1.43 7.76 -2.82
N ARG A 32 -0.58 8.76 -3.13
CA ARG A 32 -0.87 9.75 -4.18
C ARG A 32 -0.71 9.22 -5.61
N ASN A 33 -0.11 8.04 -5.77
CA ASN A 33 0.06 7.40 -7.07
C ASN A 33 -0.70 6.07 -7.21
N GLN A 34 -1.57 5.73 -6.26
CA GLN A 34 -2.46 4.57 -6.39
C GLN A 34 -3.91 5.01 -6.25
N PRO A 35 -4.72 4.95 -7.32
CA PRO A 35 -6.15 5.07 -7.17
C PRO A 35 -6.62 3.92 -6.29
N THR A 36 -7.15 4.30 -5.14
CA THR A 36 -8.04 3.56 -4.25
C THR A 36 -8.50 2.22 -4.81
N ASN A 37 -8.05 1.12 -4.22
CA ASN A 37 -8.88 -0.07 -4.07
C ASN A 37 -8.63 -0.64 -2.68
N HIS A 38 -9.35 -0.06 -1.75
CA HIS A 38 -9.71 -0.65 -0.48
C HIS A 38 -10.41 -1.99 -0.75
N SER A 39 -9.79 -3.13 -0.43
CA SER A 39 -10.50 -4.26 0.19
C SER A 39 -9.53 -5.38 0.55
N THR A 40 -9.37 -5.60 1.86
CA THR A 40 -9.47 -6.89 2.53
C THR A 40 -8.96 -8.16 1.83
N ASN A 41 -7.96 -8.75 2.47
CA ASN A 41 -7.77 -10.18 2.68
C ASN A 41 -7.47 -11.08 1.46
N ILE A 42 -6.61 -12.04 1.77
CA ILE A 42 -6.28 -13.26 1.04
C ILE A 42 -5.14 -13.07 0.03
N VAL A 43 -4.08 -13.80 0.34
CA VAL A 43 -2.89 -14.10 -0.44
C VAL A 43 -3.23 -14.43 -1.91
N GLU A 44 -2.24 -14.34 -2.80
CA GLU A 44 -2.14 -15.08 -4.08
C GLU A 44 -2.69 -14.47 -5.39
N LYS A 45 -1.76 -14.40 -6.36
CA LYS A 45 -1.91 -14.23 -7.81
C LYS A 45 -2.45 -12.87 -8.27
N GLU A 46 -1.53 -11.93 -8.57
CA GLU A 46 -1.81 -10.92 -9.59
C GLU A 46 -2.33 -11.69 -10.82
N THR A 47 -3.61 -11.50 -11.16
CA THR A 47 -4.20 -12.21 -12.28
C THR A 47 -3.52 -11.73 -13.56
N PRO A 48 -3.43 -12.56 -14.61
CA PRO A 48 -2.87 -12.11 -15.88
C PRO A 48 -3.50 -10.79 -16.38
N LEU A 49 -4.78 -10.57 -16.06
CA LEU A 49 -5.51 -9.33 -16.34
C LEU A 49 -5.00 -8.12 -15.53
N ASP A 50 -4.63 -8.28 -14.25
CA ASP A 50 -4.07 -7.19 -13.44
C ASP A 50 -2.69 -6.77 -13.94
N ILE A 51 -1.87 -7.74 -14.38
CA ILE A 51 -0.55 -7.48 -14.99
C ILE A 51 -0.72 -6.71 -16.29
N LEU A 52 -1.66 -7.12 -17.15
CA LEU A 52 -1.99 -6.44 -18.41
C LEU A 52 -2.43 -5.00 -18.15
N LYS A 53 -3.33 -4.80 -17.19
CA LYS A 53 -3.86 -3.47 -16.85
C LYS A 53 -2.76 -2.54 -16.33
N LYS A 54 -1.80 -3.08 -15.57
CA LYS A 54 -0.63 -2.35 -15.05
C LYS A 54 0.32 -1.93 -16.17
N ARG A 55 0.57 -2.79 -17.17
CA ARG A 55 1.43 -2.48 -18.32
C ARG A 55 0.77 -1.47 -19.28
N TYR A 56 -0.54 -1.61 -19.51
CA TYR A 56 -1.30 -0.63 -20.27
C TYR A 56 -1.29 0.75 -19.58
N ALA A 57 -1.47 0.79 -18.25
CA ALA A 57 -1.39 2.04 -17.47
C ALA A 57 0.00 2.69 -17.47
N LYS A 58 1.06 1.90 -17.67
CA LYS A 58 2.43 2.40 -17.86
C LYS A 58 2.73 2.83 -19.30
N GLY A 59 1.83 2.55 -20.26
CA GLY A 59 2.04 2.81 -21.68
C GLY A 59 3.02 1.83 -22.35
N GLU A 60 3.28 0.68 -21.73
CA GLU A 60 4.20 -0.36 -22.24
C GLU A 60 3.55 -1.23 -23.33
N ILE A 61 2.21 -1.25 -23.41
CA ILE A 61 1.44 -1.98 -24.41
C ILE A 61 0.33 -1.08 -24.98
N THR A 62 -0.02 -1.29 -26.25
CA THR A 62 -1.11 -0.55 -26.89
C THR A 62 -2.47 -1.14 -26.52
N LYS A 63 -3.53 -0.41 -26.87
CA LYS A 63 -4.91 -0.83 -26.60
C LYS A 63 -5.27 -2.12 -27.35
N GLU A 64 -4.76 -2.26 -28.57
CA GLU A 64 -4.95 -3.43 -29.43
C GLU A 64 -4.36 -4.68 -28.76
N GLU A 65 -3.11 -4.58 -28.28
CA GLU A 65 -2.41 -5.66 -27.58
C GLU A 65 -3.12 -6.05 -26.27
N TYR A 66 -3.63 -5.07 -25.52
CA TYR A 66 -4.42 -5.33 -24.31
C TYR A 66 -5.71 -6.10 -24.61
N ASP A 67 -6.46 -5.70 -25.64
CA ASP A 67 -7.73 -6.32 -26.00
C ASP A 67 -7.54 -7.75 -26.55
N GLU A 68 -6.46 -8.00 -27.30
CA GLU A 68 -6.11 -9.35 -27.74
C GLU A 68 -5.79 -10.27 -26.56
N MET A 69 -4.93 -9.83 -25.64
CA MET A 69 -4.54 -10.64 -24.50
C MET A 69 -5.70 -10.87 -23.53
N ARG A 70 -6.57 -9.86 -23.33
CA ARG A 70 -7.78 -9.97 -22.51
C ARG A 70 -8.79 -11.01 -23.04
N LYS A 71 -8.87 -11.21 -24.36
CA LYS A 71 -9.79 -12.20 -24.97
C LYS A 71 -9.29 -13.64 -24.85
N ASN A 72 -8.00 -13.82 -24.61
CA ASN A 72 -7.34 -15.13 -24.53
C ASN A 72 -7.16 -15.64 -23.09
N ILE A 73 -7.62 -14.89 -22.09
CA ILE A 73 -7.60 -15.22 -20.65
C ILE A 73 -9.05 -15.41 -20.18
#